data_AF-A0A563UBD5-F1
#
_entry.id   AF-A0A563UBD5-F1
#
_cell.length_a   1.000
_cell.length_b   1.000
_cell.length_c   1.000
_cell.angle_alpha   90.00
_cell.angle_beta   90.00
_cell.angle_gamma   90.00
#
_symmetry.space_group_name_H-M   'P 1'
#
loop_
_entity.id
_entity.type
_entity.pdbx_description
1 polymer ?
#
loop_
_entity_poly.entity_id
_entity_poly.type
_entity_poly.pdbx_seq_one_letter_code
_entity_poly.pdbx_strand_id
1 'polypeptide(L)'
;MIALTDILIRLAVAAVLGSLIGLERQRHDWVAGLRTHMLVCVGAALAMIVSMDGFNDVVNKPGVGLDPSRVAAQVVSGIGFLGAGTIFFLKSEIVKGLTTAAGLWTVAVVGLAVGGGLYIPAAATTAIVLIILAAIKPVERRLFDKNKYTAISVQVGKDRLDIHSIQQVLENHLIGIKEVRLTSPDELTDQIKIAVRKSSSKSPESLAVLQELQKLPGVNMVEFVSH
;
A
#
# COMPACT_ATOMS: atom_id res chain seq x y z
N MET A 1 20.51 -17.46 -30.86
CA MET A 1 19.12 -17.91 -30.69
C MET A 1 18.99 -18.78 -29.45
N ILE A 2 18.16 -18.34 -28.53
CA ILE A 2 17.77 -19.03 -27.31
C ILE A 2 16.88 -20.22 -27.70
N ALA A 3 17.13 -21.39 -27.14
CA ALA A 3 16.30 -22.56 -27.41
C ALA A 3 14.86 -22.34 -26.92
N LEU A 4 13.87 -22.86 -27.67
CA LEU A 4 12.45 -22.74 -27.30
C LEU A 4 12.18 -23.26 -25.88
N THR A 5 12.87 -24.34 -25.48
CA THR A 5 12.78 -24.91 -24.13
C THR A 5 13.25 -23.93 -23.06
N ASP A 6 14.34 -23.20 -23.29
CA ASP A 6 14.84 -22.19 -22.35
C ASP A 6 13.90 -20.98 -22.28
N ILE A 7 13.30 -20.57 -23.39
CA ILE A 7 12.25 -19.52 -23.40
C ILE A 7 11.08 -19.94 -22.51
N LEU A 8 10.56 -21.16 -22.69
CA LEU A 8 9.45 -21.67 -21.90
C LEU A 8 9.79 -21.77 -20.41
N ILE A 9 11.02 -22.22 -20.08
CA ILE A 9 11.50 -22.28 -18.70
C ILE A 9 11.59 -20.88 -18.09
N ARG A 10 12.15 -19.89 -18.80
CA ARG A 10 12.22 -18.50 -18.33
C ARG A 10 10.83 -17.94 -18.04
N LEU A 11 9.87 -18.15 -18.94
CA LEU A 11 8.49 -17.67 -18.74
C LEU A 11 7.81 -18.38 -17.55
N ALA A 12 8.02 -19.69 -17.40
CA ALA A 12 7.49 -20.44 -16.26
C ALA A 12 8.10 -19.98 -14.93
N VAL A 13 9.42 -19.79 -14.87
CA VAL A 13 10.11 -19.27 -13.68
C VAL A 13 9.63 -17.85 -13.34
N ALA A 14 9.46 -16.99 -14.34
CA ALA A 14 8.93 -15.64 -14.14
C ALA A 14 7.50 -15.69 -13.56
N ALA A 15 6.64 -16.58 -14.08
CA ALA A 15 5.30 -16.79 -13.55
C ALA A 15 5.34 -17.23 -12.08
N VAL A 16 6.21 -18.17 -11.72
CA VAL A 16 6.38 -18.66 -10.35
C VAL A 16 6.88 -17.54 -9.43
N LEU A 17 7.96 -16.85 -9.77
CA LEU A 17 8.50 -15.78 -8.90
C LEU A 17 7.53 -14.61 -8.74
N GLY A 18 6.84 -14.22 -9.82
CA GLY A 18 5.78 -13.21 -9.78
C GLY A 18 4.60 -13.67 -8.91
N SER A 19 4.27 -14.96 -8.95
CA SER A 19 3.19 -15.54 -8.14
C SER A 19 3.48 -15.48 -6.64
N LEU A 20 4.73 -15.72 -6.23
CA LEU A 20 5.11 -15.69 -4.81
C LEU A 20 4.86 -14.32 -4.19
N ILE A 21 5.27 -13.25 -4.88
CA ILE A 21 5.03 -11.87 -4.44
C ILE A 21 3.54 -11.55 -4.50
N GLY A 22 2.86 -11.94 -5.58
CA GLY A 22 1.44 -11.70 -5.75
C GLY A 22 0.55 -12.40 -4.72
N LEU A 23 0.93 -13.60 -4.26
CA LEU A 23 0.22 -14.35 -3.20
C LEU A 23 0.28 -13.61 -1.86
N GLU A 24 1.46 -13.12 -1.49
CA GLU A 24 1.63 -12.34 -0.26
C GLU A 24 0.78 -11.06 -0.29
N ARG A 25 0.68 -10.41 -1.46
CA ARG A 25 -0.16 -9.23 -1.67
C ARG A 25 -1.65 -9.56 -1.63
N GLN A 26 -2.09 -10.62 -2.30
CA GLN A 26 -3.51 -10.99 -2.31
C GLN A 26 -4.01 -11.38 -0.92
N ARG A 27 -3.19 -12.06 -0.10
CA ARG A 27 -3.53 -12.43 1.28
C ARG A 27 -3.80 -11.23 2.20
N HIS A 28 -3.32 -10.06 1.82
CA HIS A 28 -3.42 -8.83 2.61
C HIS A 28 -4.36 -7.79 1.96
N ASP A 29 -5.21 -8.22 1.03
CA ASP A 29 -6.21 -7.40 0.33
C ASP A 29 -5.61 -6.14 -0.32
N TRP A 30 -4.41 -6.28 -0.90
CA TRP A 30 -3.80 -5.21 -1.69
C TRP A 30 -4.42 -5.10 -3.08
N VAL A 31 -4.33 -3.90 -3.64
CA VAL A 31 -4.93 -3.49 -4.92
C VAL A 31 -4.46 -4.35 -6.09
N ALA A 32 -3.16 -4.67 -6.13
CA ALA A 32 -2.62 -5.62 -7.09
C ALA A 32 -2.34 -6.96 -6.39
N GLY A 33 -3.08 -7.99 -6.80
CA GLY A 33 -2.97 -9.34 -6.26
C GLY A 33 -2.11 -10.27 -7.12
N LEU A 34 -2.41 -11.57 -7.04
CA LEU A 34 -1.68 -12.64 -7.71
C LEU A 34 -1.57 -12.47 -9.24
N ARG A 35 -2.71 -12.30 -9.91
CA ARG A 35 -2.79 -12.25 -11.38
C ARG A 35 -1.94 -11.10 -11.94
N THR A 36 -2.01 -9.92 -11.32
CA THR A 36 -1.29 -8.74 -11.76
C THR A 36 0.23 -8.95 -11.70
N HIS A 37 0.74 -9.44 -10.56
CA HIS A 37 2.19 -9.66 -10.41
C HIS A 37 2.70 -10.77 -11.34
N MET A 38 1.92 -11.84 -11.54
CA MET A 38 2.27 -12.89 -12.51
C MET A 38 2.37 -12.34 -13.93
N LEU A 39 1.37 -11.60 -14.40
CA LEU A 39 1.34 -11.04 -15.76
C LEU A 39 2.46 -10.03 -15.98
N VAL A 40 2.73 -9.16 -15.01
CA VAL A 40 3.83 -8.19 -15.10
C VAL A 40 5.19 -8.88 -15.18
N CYS A 41 5.42 -9.90 -14.34
CA CYS A 41 6.68 -10.65 -14.34
C CYS A 41 6.92 -11.38 -15.66
N VAL A 42 5.90 -12.10 -16.16
CA VAL A 42 5.96 -12.86 -17.42
C VAL A 42 6.12 -11.93 -18.61
N GLY A 43 5.36 -10.82 -18.66
CA GLY A 43 5.46 -9.82 -19.72
C GLY A 43 6.84 -9.17 -19.78
N ALA A 44 7.42 -8.82 -18.63
CA ALA A 44 8.77 -8.29 -18.55
C ALA A 44 9.83 -9.32 -18.97
N ALA A 45 9.69 -10.59 -18.57
CA ALA A 45 10.59 -11.66 -19.01
C ALA A 45 10.55 -11.84 -20.54
N LEU A 46 9.36 -11.87 -21.12
CA LEU A 46 9.18 -11.95 -22.58
C LEU A 46 9.79 -10.72 -23.28
N ALA A 47 9.57 -9.51 -22.75
CA ALA A 47 10.15 -8.29 -23.30
C ALA A 47 11.69 -8.35 -23.32
N MET A 48 12.32 -8.88 -22.27
CA MET A 48 13.78 -9.07 -22.25
C MET A 48 14.24 -10.11 -23.28
N ILE A 49 13.52 -11.23 -23.42
CA ILE A 49 13.83 -12.27 -24.42
C ILE A 49 13.75 -11.69 -25.84
N VAL A 50 12.67 -10.97 -26.16
CA VAL A 50 12.50 -10.26 -27.44
C VAL A 50 13.65 -9.27 -27.65
N SER A 51 14.06 -8.56 -26.60
CA SER A 51 15.15 -7.61 -26.68
C SER A 51 16.52 -8.23 -26.96
N MET A 52 16.76 -9.46 -26.51
CA MET A 52 18.03 -10.16 -26.71
C MET A 52 18.08 -10.88 -28.06
N ASP A 53 16.96 -11.44 -28.51
CA ASP A 53 16.99 -12.46 -29.55
C ASP A 53 15.95 -12.23 -30.68
N GLY A 54 15.09 -11.22 -30.55
CA GLY A 54 14.03 -10.91 -31.51
C GLY A 54 14.45 -10.14 -32.77
N PHE A 55 15.72 -9.71 -32.87
CA PHE A 55 16.21 -8.86 -33.98
C PHE A 55 17.42 -9.45 -34.70
N ASN A 56 17.64 -10.76 -34.57
CA ASN A 56 18.79 -11.46 -35.17
C ASN A 56 18.87 -11.29 -36.70
N ASP A 57 17.72 -11.14 -37.39
CA ASP A 57 17.63 -10.96 -38.85
C ASP A 57 18.17 -9.59 -39.32
N VAL A 58 18.29 -8.62 -38.41
CA VAL A 58 18.64 -7.24 -38.75
C VAL A 58 20.04 -6.87 -38.26
N VAL A 59 20.58 -7.58 -37.26
CA VAL A 59 21.86 -7.23 -36.65
C VAL A 59 23.08 -7.47 -37.53
N ASN A 60 22.96 -8.36 -38.52
CA ASN A 60 24.05 -8.63 -39.47
C ASN A 60 24.17 -7.55 -40.56
N LYS A 61 23.33 -6.50 -40.54
CA LYS A 61 23.40 -5.40 -41.50
C LYS A 61 24.48 -4.38 -41.10
N PRO A 62 25.26 -3.84 -42.06
CA PRO A 62 26.26 -2.81 -41.76
C PRO A 62 25.63 -1.60 -41.07
N GLY A 63 26.23 -1.14 -39.97
CA GLY A 63 25.76 0.03 -39.22
C GLY A 63 24.64 -0.22 -38.22
N VAL A 64 24.18 -1.48 -38.04
CA VAL A 64 23.16 -1.83 -37.04
C VAL A 64 23.82 -2.41 -35.79
N GLY A 65 23.65 -1.75 -34.64
CA GLY A 65 24.04 -2.27 -33.33
C GLY A 65 22.81 -2.69 -32.53
N LEU A 66 22.83 -3.90 -31.97
CA LEU A 66 21.81 -4.36 -31.02
C LEU A 66 22.13 -3.84 -29.61
N ASP A 67 21.15 -3.20 -29.00
CA ASP A 67 21.23 -2.72 -27.63
C ASP A 67 20.04 -3.24 -26.81
N PRO A 68 20.16 -4.42 -26.19
CA PRO A 68 19.09 -5.02 -25.40
C PRO A 68 18.68 -4.19 -24.18
N SER A 69 19.50 -3.24 -23.75
CA SER A 69 19.19 -2.39 -22.60
C SER A 69 18.02 -1.43 -22.89
N ARG A 70 17.74 -1.14 -24.17
CA ARG A 70 16.69 -0.19 -24.56
C ARG A 70 15.29 -0.68 -24.24
N VAL A 71 14.94 -1.91 -24.64
CA VAL A 71 13.62 -2.47 -24.32
C VAL A 71 13.48 -2.67 -22.81
N ALA A 72 14.53 -3.16 -22.15
CA ALA A 72 14.55 -3.30 -20.69
C ALA A 72 14.28 -1.96 -19.98
N ALA A 73 14.94 -0.87 -20.41
CA ALA A 73 14.71 0.48 -19.87
C ALA A 73 13.27 0.95 -20.08
N GLN A 74 12.67 0.65 -21.23
CA GLN A 74 11.27 1.00 -21.51
C GLN A 74 10.27 0.22 -20.67
N VAL A 75 10.56 -1.05 -20.33
CA VAL A 75 9.74 -1.82 -19.38
C VAL A 75 9.77 -1.17 -18.00
N VAL A 76 10.95 -0.79 -17.52
CA VAL A 76 11.12 -0.12 -16.22
C VAL A 76 10.38 1.22 -16.19
N SER A 77 10.47 2.00 -17.27
CA SER A 77 9.75 3.28 -17.41
C SER A 77 8.23 3.08 -17.49
N GLY A 78 7.76 2.12 -18.29
CA GLY A 78 6.33 1.86 -18.51
C GLY A 78 5.60 1.41 -17.24
N ILE A 79 6.25 0.63 -16.37
CA ILE A 79 5.66 0.24 -15.08
C ILE A 79 5.50 1.45 -14.14
N GLY A 80 6.34 2.47 -14.28
CA GLY A 80 6.19 3.74 -13.56
C GLY A 80 4.82 4.40 -13.81
N PHE A 81 4.29 4.30 -15.03
CA PHE A 81 2.96 4.81 -15.39
C PHE A 81 1.84 4.02 -14.70
N LEU A 82 1.90 2.69 -14.69
CA LEU A 82 0.95 1.86 -13.95
C LEU A 82 0.99 2.14 -12.44
N GLY A 83 2.20 2.36 -11.91
CA GLY A 83 2.43 2.77 -10.53
C GLY A 83 1.73 4.08 -10.18
N ALA A 84 1.91 5.11 -11.01
CA ALA A 84 1.20 6.39 -10.85
C ALA A 84 -0.32 6.21 -10.90
N GLY A 85 -0.83 5.35 -11.79
CA GLY A 85 -2.25 4.97 -11.83
C GLY A 85 -2.74 4.38 -10.51
N THR A 86 -2.05 3.37 -9.96
CA THR A 86 -2.41 2.78 -8.66
C THR A 86 -2.37 3.79 -7.51
N ILE A 87 -1.55 4.83 -7.57
CA ILE A 87 -1.53 5.86 -6.51
C ILE A 87 -2.72 6.81 -6.67
N PHE A 88 -3.00 7.27 -7.89
CA PHE A 88 -4.07 8.23 -8.18
C PHE A 88 -5.48 7.67 -7.92
N PHE A 89 -5.70 6.38 -8.22
CA PHE A 89 -7.01 5.75 -8.01
C PHE A 89 -7.31 5.47 -6.52
N LEU A 90 -6.30 5.41 -5.65
CA LEU A 90 -6.45 5.14 -4.22
C LEU A 90 -6.33 6.39 -3.35
N LYS A 91 -7.20 7.38 -3.60
CA LYS A 91 -7.22 8.67 -2.89
C LYS A 91 -7.26 8.55 -1.35
N SER A 92 -7.95 7.55 -0.82
CA SER A 92 -8.06 7.30 0.63
C SER A 92 -6.99 6.34 1.18
N GLU A 93 -6.28 5.61 0.32
CA GLU A 93 -5.28 4.60 0.71
C GLU A 93 -3.95 4.80 -0.02
N ILE A 94 -3.47 6.05 -0.08
CA ILE A 94 -2.26 6.45 -0.84
C ILE A 94 -1.03 5.59 -0.48
N VAL A 95 -0.86 5.23 0.80
CA VAL A 95 0.24 4.37 1.26
C VAL A 95 0.15 2.96 0.64
N LYS A 96 -1.07 2.43 0.52
CA LYS A 96 -1.29 1.16 -0.17
C LYS A 96 -1.00 1.29 -1.67
N GLY A 97 -1.39 2.40 -2.28
CA GLY A 97 -1.06 2.72 -3.67
C GLY A 97 0.46 2.76 -3.92
N LEU A 98 1.21 3.47 -3.09
CA LEU A 98 2.67 3.60 -3.19
C LEU A 98 3.40 2.26 -3.08
N THR A 99 3.04 1.46 -2.08
CA THR A 99 3.68 0.16 -1.87
C THR A 99 3.28 -0.86 -2.95
N THR A 100 2.07 -0.74 -3.51
CA THR A 100 1.66 -1.53 -4.69
C THR A 100 2.48 -1.16 -5.91
N ALA A 101 2.65 0.14 -6.18
CA ALA A 101 3.47 0.64 -7.29
C ALA A 101 4.91 0.14 -7.19
N ALA A 102 5.52 0.24 -6.00
CA ALA A 102 6.86 -0.28 -5.76
C ALA A 102 6.93 -1.81 -5.97
N GLY A 103 5.93 -2.56 -5.52
CA GLY A 103 5.85 -4.02 -5.72
C GLY A 103 5.78 -4.42 -7.20
N LEU A 104 4.93 -3.75 -7.98
CA LEU A 104 4.83 -4.00 -9.42
C LEU A 104 6.13 -3.65 -10.16
N TRP A 105 6.77 -2.54 -9.78
CA TRP A 105 8.06 -2.14 -10.31
C TRP A 105 9.14 -3.20 -10.05
N THR A 106 9.27 -3.66 -8.81
CA THR A 106 10.27 -4.68 -8.46
C THR A 106 9.99 -6.01 -9.17
N VAL A 107 8.73 -6.42 -9.29
CA VAL A 107 8.38 -7.66 -10.00
C VAL A 107 8.68 -7.58 -11.49
N ALA A 108 8.51 -6.42 -12.13
CA ALA A 108 8.92 -6.24 -13.51
C ALA A 108 10.44 -6.42 -13.68
N VAL A 109 11.24 -5.88 -12.76
CA VAL A 109 12.70 -6.04 -12.77
C VAL A 109 13.11 -7.50 -12.54
N VAL A 110 12.41 -8.22 -11.65
CA VAL A 110 12.60 -9.68 -11.48
C VAL A 110 12.30 -10.41 -12.80
N GLY A 111 11.20 -10.05 -13.48
CA GLY A 111 10.86 -10.59 -14.80
C GLY A 111 11.97 -10.34 -15.84
N LEU A 112 12.49 -9.11 -15.94
CA LEU A 112 13.62 -8.78 -16.81
C LEU A 112 14.86 -9.64 -16.48
N ALA A 113 15.18 -9.81 -15.20
CA ALA A 113 16.30 -10.65 -14.77
C ALA A 113 16.12 -12.12 -15.20
N VAL A 114 14.93 -12.70 -15.00
CA VAL A 114 14.61 -14.06 -15.47
C VAL A 114 14.68 -14.16 -16.99
N GLY A 115 14.12 -13.19 -17.71
CA GLY A 115 14.17 -13.12 -19.17
C GLY A 115 15.60 -12.98 -19.70
N GLY A 116 16.51 -12.37 -18.93
CA GLY A 116 17.94 -12.30 -19.19
C GLY A 116 18.75 -13.55 -18.78
N GLY A 117 18.10 -14.55 -18.14
CA GLY A 117 18.75 -15.77 -17.65
C GLY A 117 19.39 -15.65 -16.26
N LEU A 118 19.17 -14.53 -15.56
CA LEU A 118 19.72 -14.26 -14.23
C LEU A 118 18.82 -14.85 -13.13
N TYR A 119 18.73 -16.18 -13.08
CA TYR A 119 17.83 -16.89 -12.15
C TYR A 119 18.17 -16.69 -10.68
N ILE A 120 19.46 -16.73 -10.32
CA ILE A 120 19.89 -16.55 -8.92
C ILE A 120 19.60 -15.13 -8.41
N PRO A 121 19.98 -14.06 -9.13
CA PRO A 121 19.61 -12.70 -8.74
C PRO A 121 18.09 -12.50 -8.65
N ALA A 122 17.33 -13.06 -9.60
CA ALA A 122 15.87 -12.99 -9.57
C ALA A 122 15.29 -13.64 -8.31
N ALA A 123 15.69 -14.88 -8.00
CA ALA A 123 15.22 -15.59 -6.82
C ALA A 123 15.64 -14.91 -5.50
N ALA A 124 16.89 -14.45 -5.41
CA ALA A 124 17.37 -13.72 -4.23
C ALA A 124 16.60 -12.42 -4.02
N THR A 125 16.33 -11.67 -5.09
CA THR A 125 15.52 -10.44 -5.03
C THR A 125 14.09 -10.75 -4.59
N THR A 126 13.46 -11.79 -5.16
CA THR A 126 12.13 -12.23 -4.73
C THR A 126 12.10 -12.59 -3.25
N ALA A 127 13.09 -13.32 -2.73
CA ALA A 127 13.18 -13.66 -1.32
C ALA A 127 13.30 -12.41 -0.42
N ILE A 128 14.18 -11.47 -0.78
CA ILE A 128 14.36 -10.21 -0.05
C ILE A 128 13.05 -9.41 -0.04
N VAL A 129 12.37 -9.31 -1.19
CA VAL A 129 11.08 -8.62 -1.28
C VAL A 129 10.06 -9.26 -0.35
N LEU A 130 9.91 -10.59 -0.37
CA LEU A 130 8.98 -11.28 0.53
C LEU A 130 9.30 -11.03 2.00
N ILE A 131 10.58 -11.01 2.38
CA ILE A 131 11.02 -10.67 3.74
C ILE A 131 10.62 -9.23 4.08
N ILE A 132 10.88 -8.27 3.20
CA ILE A 132 10.50 -6.86 3.41
C ILE A 132 8.99 -6.74 3.62
N LEU A 133 8.19 -7.40 2.78
CA LEU A 133 6.73 -7.34 2.84
C LEU A 133 6.15 -8.02 4.09
N ALA A 134 6.71 -9.15 4.51
CA ALA A 134 6.25 -9.90 5.68
C ALA A 134 6.77 -9.32 7.01
N ALA A 135 8.02 -8.84 7.05
CA ALA A 135 8.68 -8.43 8.29
C ALA A 135 8.39 -6.98 8.71
N ILE A 136 8.06 -6.09 7.77
CA ILE A 136 7.80 -4.68 8.10
C ILE A 136 6.59 -4.52 9.02
N LYS A 137 5.48 -5.21 8.76
CA LYS A 137 4.24 -5.07 9.56
C LYS A 137 4.43 -5.40 11.05
N PRO A 138 5.06 -6.52 11.46
CA PRO A 138 5.32 -6.79 12.87
C PRO A 138 6.41 -5.88 13.47
N VAL A 139 7.39 -5.44 12.67
CA VAL A 139 8.43 -4.50 13.14
C VAL A 139 7.84 -3.12 13.37
N GLU A 140 6.99 -2.62 12.48
CA GLU A 140 6.26 -1.36 12.67
C GLU A 140 5.38 -1.42 13.91
N ARG A 141 4.65 -2.53 14.11
CA ARG A 141 3.85 -2.75 15.33
C ARG A 141 4.70 -2.84 16.61
N ARG A 142 5.98 -3.15 16.55
CA ARG A 142 6.85 -3.22 17.76
C ARG A 142 7.61 -1.91 18.01
N LEU A 143 8.04 -1.23 16.95
CA LEU A 143 8.84 -0.02 17.05
C LEU A 143 7.99 1.27 17.06
N PHE A 144 6.88 1.29 16.32
CA PHE A 144 6.04 2.48 16.13
C PHE A 144 4.67 2.40 16.82
N ASP A 145 4.39 1.37 17.64
CA ASP A 145 3.14 1.25 18.43
C ASP A 145 2.92 2.36 19.47
N LYS A 146 3.84 3.34 19.57
CA LYS A 146 3.75 4.49 20.46
C LYS A 146 2.73 5.56 20.04
N ASN A 147 2.09 5.43 18.88
CA ASN A 147 1.16 6.42 18.33
C ASN A 147 -0.22 5.89 17.96
N LYS A 148 -0.72 4.83 18.61
CA LYS A 148 -2.15 4.49 18.51
C LYS A 148 -2.95 5.66 19.07
N TYR A 149 -3.69 6.36 18.23
CA TYR A 149 -4.72 7.29 18.63
C TYR A 149 -5.99 6.48 18.85
N THR A 150 -6.77 6.84 19.87
CA THR A 150 -8.15 6.34 19.97
C THR A 150 -9.02 7.48 19.44
N ALA A 151 -9.96 7.19 18.56
CA ALA A 151 -10.91 8.21 18.14
C ALA A 151 -12.08 8.22 19.13
N ILE A 152 -12.48 9.40 19.58
CA ILE A 152 -13.75 9.61 20.27
C ILE A 152 -14.72 10.14 19.21
N SER A 153 -15.81 9.43 18.99
CA SER A 153 -16.91 9.91 18.16
C SER A 153 -17.98 10.51 19.08
N VAL A 154 -18.26 11.79 18.89
CA VAL A 154 -19.33 12.54 19.57
C VAL A 154 -20.40 12.88 18.52
N GLN A 155 -21.63 12.42 18.71
CA GLN A 155 -22.76 12.83 17.88
C GLN A 155 -23.54 13.94 18.56
N VAL A 156 -23.76 15.05 17.87
CA VAL A 156 -24.38 16.28 18.39
C VAL A 156 -25.53 16.72 17.49
N GLY A 157 -26.61 17.25 18.08
CA GLY A 157 -27.69 17.88 17.29
C GLY A 157 -27.25 19.22 16.67
N LYS A 158 -27.65 19.49 15.42
CA LYS A 158 -27.22 20.67 14.62
C LYS A 158 -27.41 22.04 15.29
N ASP A 159 -28.35 22.17 16.23
CA ASP A 159 -28.71 23.44 16.86
C ASP A 159 -27.98 23.72 18.19
N ARG A 160 -27.03 22.85 18.60
CA ARG A 160 -26.33 22.95 19.91
C ARG A 160 -24.85 22.62 19.84
N LEU A 161 -24.20 22.89 18.71
CA LEU A 161 -22.78 22.60 18.53
C LEU A 161 -21.90 23.64 19.25
N ASP A 162 -21.51 23.38 20.49
CA ASP A 162 -20.46 24.15 21.16
C ASP A 162 -19.14 23.37 21.19
N ILE A 163 -18.30 23.63 20.19
CA ILE A 163 -16.96 23.02 20.08
C ILE A 163 -16.08 23.44 21.27
N HIS A 164 -16.27 24.64 21.83
CA HIS A 164 -15.46 25.11 22.95
C HIS A 164 -15.69 24.28 24.21
N SER A 165 -16.93 23.91 24.51
CA SER A 165 -17.25 23.01 25.62
C SER A 165 -16.55 21.65 25.48
N ILE A 166 -16.53 21.09 24.28
CA ILE A 166 -15.86 19.80 24.01
C ILE A 166 -14.34 19.92 24.16
N GLN A 167 -13.75 20.99 23.64
CA GLN A 167 -12.32 21.25 23.77
C GLN A 167 -11.92 21.44 25.25
N GLN A 168 -12.71 22.18 26.02
CA GLN A 168 -12.45 22.44 27.43
C GLN A 168 -12.48 21.16 28.28
N VAL A 169 -13.45 20.26 28.04
CA VAL A 169 -13.49 18.95 28.71
C VAL A 169 -12.24 18.13 28.38
N LEU A 170 -11.81 18.11 27.12
CA LEU A 170 -10.61 17.37 26.70
C LEU A 170 -9.32 17.96 27.30
N GLU A 171 -9.22 19.29 27.38
CA GLU A 171 -8.08 19.99 28.00
C GLU A 171 -8.01 19.75 29.51
N ASN A 172 -9.16 19.76 30.21
CA ASN A 172 -9.24 19.50 31.65
C ASN A 172 -8.73 18.11 32.04
N HIS A 173 -8.90 17.12 31.15
CA HIS A 173 -8.39 15.76 31.33
C HIS A 173 -6.99 15.53 30.77
N LEU A 174 -6.27 16.59 30.38
CA LEU A 174 -4.91 16.54 29.81
C LEU A 174 -4.82 15.64 28.56
N ILE A 175 -5.91 15.50 27.81
CA ILE A 175 -5.94 14.66 26.62
C ILE A 175 -5.46 15.47 25.42
N GLY A 176 -4.29 15.11 24.90
CA GLY A 176 -3.75 15.71 23.68
C GLY A 176 -4.64 15.42 22.46
N ILE A 177 -5.29 16.46 21.93
CA ILE A 177 -6.05 16.44 20.68
C ILE A 177 -5.06 16.51 19.53
N LYS A 178 -5.16 15.58 18.56
CA LYS A 178 -4.33 15.63 17.35
C LYS A 178 -5.09 16.15 16.14
N GLU A 179 -6.34 15.74 16.01
CA GLU A 179 -7.16 16.05 14.85
C GLU A 179 -8.64 16.04 15.24
N VAL A 180 -9.40 17.00 14.74
CA VAL A 180 -10.85 17.08 14.89
C VAL A 180 -11.45 17.08 13.50
N ARG A 181 -12.34 16.12 13.20
CA ARG A 181 -13.08 16.05 11.94
C ARG A 181 -14.56 16.19 12.21
N LEU A 182 -15.19 17.13 11.53
CA LEU A 182 -16.64 17.30 11.49
C LEU A 182 -17.17 16.59 10.26
N THR A 183 -18.22 15.79 10.43
CA THR A 183 -18.93 15.13 9.34
C THR A 183 -20.41 15.22 9.66
N SER A 184 -21.24 15.59 8.68
CA SER A 184 -22.69 15.63 8.85
C SER A 184 -23.29 14.39 8.20
N PRO A 185 -23.47 13.27 8.94
CA PRO A 185 -23.97 12.03 8.38
C PRO A 185 -25.42 12.14 7.88
N ASP A 186 -26.25 12.99 8.51
CA ASP A 186 -27.66 13.18 8.19
C ASP A 186 -28.06 14.67 8.26
N GLU A 187 -29.24 15.03 7.74
CA GLU A 187 -29.75 16.41 7.78
C GLU A 187 -29.97 16.96 9.20
N LEU A 188 -30.11 16.09 10.20
CA LEU A 188 -30.51 16.43 11.58
C LEU A 188 -29.36 16.34 12.60
N THR A 189 -28.24 15.71 12.27
CA THR A 189 -27.15 15.45 13.24
C THR A 189 -25.79 15.73 12.65
N ASP A 190 -24.92 16.35 13.44
CA ASP A 190 -23.49 16.45 13.16
C ASP A 190 -22.73 15.40 13.98
N GLN A 191 -21.71 14.81 13.37
CA GLN A 191 -20.79 13.86 13.99
C GLN A 191 -19.40 14.49 14.06
N ILE A 192 -18.90 14.63 15.28
CA ILE A 192 -17.54 15.10 15.55
C ILE A 192 -16.68 13.88 15.87
N LYS A 193 -15.69 13.59 15.03
CA LYS A 193 -14.66 12.57 15.30
C LYS A 193 -13.39 13.26 15.77
N ILE A 194 -12.98 12.97 17.00
CA ILE A 194 -11.81 13.57 17.65
C ILE A 194 -10.76 12.47 17.81
N ALA A 195 -9.62 12.63 17.15
CA ALA A 195 -8.48 11.74 17.33
C ALA A 195 -7.69 12.18 18.58
N VAL A 196 -7.75 11.38 19.64
CA VAL A 196 -7.05 11.62 20.89
C VAL A 196 -5.88 10.66 21.09
N ARG A 197 -4.79 11.14 21.68
CA ARG A 197 -3.67 10.29 22.07
C ARG A 197 -4.17 9.24 23.07
N LYS A 198 -3.91 7.95 22.81
CA LYS A 198 -4.46 6.85 23.61
C LYS A 198 -4.11 6.98 25.10
N SER A 199 -5.06 7.46 25.89
CA SER A 199 -5.35 6.86 27.20
C SER A 199 -6.12 5.56 26.90
N SER A 200 -5.82 4.47 27.61
CA SER A 200 -6.50 3.19 27.41
C SER A 200 -8.02 3.41 27.40
N SER A 201 -8.77 2.95 26.38
CA SER A 201 -10.24 3.08 26.31
C SER A 201 -10.97 2.39 27.49
N LYS A 202 -10.25 1.62 28.31
CA LYS A 202 -10.72 0.99 29.55
C LYS A 202 -10.09 1.59 30.82
N SER A 203 -9.30 2.67 30.71
CA SER A 203 -8.79 3.35 31.91
C SER A 203 -9.95 4.06 32.61
N PRO A 204 -9.91 4.18 33.95
CA PRO A 204 -10.87 4.97 34.71
C PRO A 204 -11.01 6.41 34.17
N GLU A 205 -9.89 7.00 33.74
CA GLU A 205 -9.83 8.35 33.15
C GLU A 205 -10.58 8.42 31.80
N SER A 206 -10.41 7.43 30.92
CA SER A 206 -11.10 7.40 29.63
C SER A 206 -12.63 7.28 29.76
N LEU A 207 -13.09 6.54 30.78
CA LEU A 207 -14.51 6.40 31.10
C LEU A 207 -15.06 7.69 31.72
N ALA A 208 -14.28 8.38 32.56
CA ALA A 208 -14.67 9.68 33.11
C ALA A 208 -14.86 10.72 32.01
N VAL A 209 -13.97 10.75 31.01
CA VAL A 209 -14.08 11.66 29.85
C VAL A 209 -15.33 11.38 29.02
N LEU A 210 -15.64 10.10 28.74
CA LEU A 210 -16.89 9.75 28.04
C LEU A 210 -18.13 10.22 28.80
N GLN A 211 -18.16 10.00 30.12
CA GLN A 211 -19.29 10.40 30.96
C GLN A 211 -19.45 11.92 31.01
N GLU A 212 -18.36 12.67 30.99
CA GLU A 212 -18.41 14.13 31.01
C GLU A 212 -18.83 14.71 29.65
N LEU A 213 -18.32 14.15 28.56
CA LEU A 213 -18.75 14.50 27.20
C LEU A 213 -20.25 14.18 26.99
N GLN A 214 -20.75 13.07 27.53
CA GLN A 214 -22.17 12.70 27.42
C GLN A 214 -23.11 13.62 28.21
N LYS A 215 -22.59 14.34 29.22
CA LYS A 215 -23.37 15.33 29.99
C LYS A 215 -23.48 16.69 29.28
N LEU A 216 -22.72 16.93 28.21
CA LEU A 216 -22.78 18.19 27.49
C LEU A 216 -24.13 18.36 26.76
N PRO A 217 -24.72 19.55 26.81
CA PRO A 217 -26.02 19.82 26.21
C PRO A 217 -25.95 19.66 24.68
N GLY A 218 -26.78 18.78 24.12
CA GLY A 218 -26.84 18.53 22.68
C GLY A 218 -26.06 17.31 22.19
N VAL A 219 -25.30 16.65 23.07
CA VAL A 219 -24.63 15.38 22.77
C VAL A 219 -25.63 14.23 22.88
N ASN A 220 -25.84 13.51 21.77
CA ASN A 220 -26.74 12.36 21.70
C ASN A 220 -26.03 11.05 22.05
N MET A 221 -24.77 10.91 21.63
CA MET A 221 -24.01 9.67 21.79
C MET A 221 -22.51 9.96 21.78
N VAL A 222 -21.76 9.27 22.65
CA VAL A 222 -20.30 9.31 22.69
C VAL A 222 -19.77 7.89 22.75
N GLU A 223 -18.85 7.54 21.84
CA GLU A 223 -18.23 6.23 21.82
C GLU A 223 -16.75 6.30 21.44
N PHE A 224 -15.95 5.35 21.94
CA PHE A 224 -14.60 5.13 21.44
C PHE A 224 -14.66 4.29 20.16
N VAL A 225 -14.10 4.82 19.09
CA VAL A 225 -13.92 4.12 17.83
C VAL A 225 -12.47 3.67 17.75
N SER A 226 -12.26 2.36 17.84
CA SER A 226 -10.97 1.74 17.54
C SER A 226 -10.82 1.59 16.02
N HIS A 227 -9.80 2.22 15.47
CA HIS A 227 -9.34 1.97 14.09
C HIS A 227 -8.67 0.61 13.95
#